data_AF-A0A527YJP2-F1
#
_entry.id   AF-A0A527YJP2-F1
#
_cell.length_a   1.000
_cell.length_b   1.000
_cell.length_c   1.000
_cell.angle_alpha   90.00
_cell.angle_beta   90.00
_cell.angle_gamma   90.00
#
_symmetry.space_group_name_H-M   'P 1'
#
loop_
_entity.id
_entity.type
_entity.pdbx_description
1 polymer ?
#
loop_
_entity_poly.entity_id
_entity_poly.type
_entity_poly.pdbx_seq_one_letter_code
_entity_poly.pdbx_strand_id
1 'polypeptide(L)' 'MANEKVPTLGVVLAGGLARRMGGGDKSMRRIDGLTILDRVLERLGRQCDGLLLN' A
#
# COMPACT_ATOMS: atom_id res chain seq x y z
N MET A 1 -19.78 -22.04 -19.00
CA MET A 1 -18.54 -21.30 -19.31
C MET A 1 -18.09 -20.67 -18.00
N ALA A 2 -16.94 -21.09 -17.46
CA ALA A 2 -16.43 -20.47 -16.24
C ALA A 2 -16.08 -19.01 -16.57
N ASN A 3 -16.58 -18.07 -15.77
CA ASN A 3 -16.26 -16.67 -15.90
C ASN A 3 -14.79 -16.48 -15.53
N GLU A 4 -13.91 -16.43 -16.53
CA GLU A 4 -12.49 -16.20 -16.32
C GLU A 4 -12.30 -14.81 -15.71
N LYS A 5 -11.86 -14.78 -14.44
CA LYS A 5 -11.62 -13.53 -13.72
C LYS A 5 -10.27 -12.97 -14.18
N VAL A 6 -10.27 -11.75 -14.74
CA VAL A 6 -9.02 -11.02 -15.00
C VAL A 6 -8.38 -10.66 -13.65
N PRO A 7 -7.09 -10.99 -13.42
CA PRO A 7 -6.40 -10.62 -12.19
C PRO A 7 -6.38 -9.11 -11.97
N THR A 8 -6.72 -8.66 -10.76
CA THR A 8 -6.67 -7.26 -10.36
C THR A 8 -5.40 -7.00 -9.56
N LEU A 9 -4.49 -6.20 -10.09
CA LEU A 9 -3.26 -5.80 -9.40
C LEU A 9 -3.45 -4.46 -8.68
N GLY A 10 -2.99 -4.39 -7.44
CA GLY A 10 -2.96 -3.15 -6.65
C GLY A 10 -1.59 -2.49 -6.71
N VAL A 11 -1.55 -1.15 -6.75
CA VAL A 11 -0.31 -0.37 -6.69
C VAL A 11 -0.37 0.58 -5.51
N VAL A 12 0.59 0.43 -4.59
CA VAL A 12 0.79 1.36 -3.48
C VAL A 12 1.85 2.36 -3.89
N LEU A 13 1.45 3.63 -3.99
CA LEU A 13 2.37 4.72 -4.29
C LEU A 13 2.95 5.30 -3.00
N ALA A 14 4.09 4.77 -2.55
CA ALA A 14 4.72 5.13 -1.28
C ALA A 14 5.87 6.15 -1.41
N GLY A 15 6.08 6.70 -2.61
CA GLY A 15 7.09 7.72 -2.85
C GLY A 15 6.75 9.11 -2.30
N GLY A 16 7.75 9.99 -2.34
CA GLY A 16 7.64 11.40 -1.97
C GLY A 16 8.34 11.75 -0.66
N LEU A 17 8.74 13.02 -0.52
CA LEU A 17 9.70 13.46 0.49
C LEU A 17 9.11 13.73 1.88
N ALA A 18 7.82 13.47 2.09
CA ALA A 18 7.12 13.72 3.36
C ALA A 18 7.38 15.10 4.01
N ARG A 19 7.62 16.16 3.23
CA ARG A 19 8.12 17.47 3.72
C ARG A 19 7.23 18.10 4.80
N ARG A 20 5.90 18.02 4.63
CA ARG A 20 4.91 18.51 5.61
C ARG A 20 4.88 17.70 6.91
N MET A 21 5.55 16.55 6.95
CA MET A 21 5.69 15.69 8.12
C MET A 21 7.12 15.75 8.69
N GLY A 22 7.93 16.74 8.31
CA GLY A 22 9.33 16.86 8.76
C GLY A 22 10.33 16.05 7.93
N GLY A 23 9.92 15.55 6.76
CA GLY A 23 10.79 14.79 5.88
C GLY A 23 10.78 13.28 6.13
N GLY A 24 11.60 12.57 5.35
CA GLY A 24 11.81 11.12 5.43
C GLY A 24 10.73 10.31 4.71
N ASP A 25 10.57 9.07 5.14
CA ASP A 25 9.61 8.14 4.57
C ASP A 25 8.29 8.17 5.37
N LYS A 26 7.23 8.70 4.76
CA LYS A 26 5.89 8.73 5.38
C LYS A 26 5.37 7.32 5.59
N SER A 27 5.57 6.42 4.63
CA SER A 27 4.99 5.08 4.63
C SER A 27 5.46 4.27 5.84
N MET A 28 6.71 4.51 6.27
CA MET A 28 7.32 3.84 7.43
C MET A 28 6.98 4.47 8.79
N ARG A 29 6.27 5.60 8.83
CA ARG A 29 5.85 6.19 10.12
C ARG A 29 4.86 5.29 10.82
N ARG A 30 5.07 5.09 12.12
CA ARG A 30 4.22 4.27 12.97
C ARG A 30 3.09 5.10 13.58
N ILE A 31 1.88 4.58 13.49
CA ILE A 31 0.70 5.06 14.22
C ILE A 31 0.20 3.85 14.99
N ASP A 32 0.13 3.95 16.31
CA ASP A 32 -0.32 2.86 17.19
C ASP A 32 0.42 1.54 16.87
N GLY A 33 1.76 1.61 16.93
CA GLY A 33 2.65 0.45 16.72
C GLY A 33 2.83 -0.02 15.27
N LEU A 34 1.91 0.27 14.34
CA LEU A 34 1.96 -0.21 12.94
C LEU A 34 2.38 0.89 11.97
N THR A 35 3.14 0.53 10.93
CA THR A 35 3.47 1.52 9.88
C THR A 35 2.24 1.89 9.07
N ILE A 36 2.25 3.07 8.46
CA ILE A 36 1.22 3.46 7.50
C ILE A 36 1.18 2.47 6.33
N LEU A 37 2.34 1.98 5.88
CA LEU A 37 2.46 0.98 4.82
C LEU A 37 1.77 -0.33 5.20
N ASP A 38 2.02 -0.88 6.38
CA ASP A 38 1.40 -2.13 6.86
C ASP A 38 -0.13 -2.04 6.81
N ARG A 39 -0.67 -0.90 7.27
CA ARG A 39 -2.12 -0.64 7.26
C ARG A 39 -2.69 -0.58 5.85
N VAL A 40 -1.95 -0.05 4.88
CA VAL A 40 -2.35 0.01 3.47
C VAL A 40 -2.29 -1.37 2.83
N LEU A 41 -1.20 -2.12 3.04
CA LEU A 41 -1.01 -3.46 2.50
C LEU A 41 -2.08 -4.43 3.03
N GLU A 42 -2.40 -4.38 4.32
CA GLU A 42 -3.43 -5.23 4.93
C GLU A 42 -4.81 -4.99 4.30
N ARG A 43 -5.18 -3.73 4.04
CA ARG A 43 -6.47 -3.36 3.48
C ARG A 43 -6.56 -3.62 1.97
N LEU A 44 -5.50 -3.28 1.23
CA LEU A 44 -5.49 -3.40 -0.22
C LEU A 44 -5.26 -4.85 -0.68
N GLY A 45 -4.45 -5.62 0.05
CA GLY A 45 -4.15 -7.01 -0.30
C GLY A 45 -5.37 -7.93 -0.32
N ARG A 46 -6.43 -7.61 0.43
CA ARG A 46 -7.69 -8.38 0.41
C ARG A 46 -8.51 -8.16 -0.87
N GLN A 47 -8.17 -7.14 -1.66
CA GLN A 47 -8.93 -6.71 -2.84
C GLN A 47 -8.18 -6.98 -4.15
N CYS A 48 -6.91 -7.38 -4.08
CA CYS A 48 -6.05 -7.54 -5.23
C CYS A 48 -5.44 -8.94 -5.26
N ASP A 49 -5.27 -9.47 -6.47
CA ASP A 49 -4.62 -10.77 -6.71
C ASP A 49 -3.08 -10.65 -6.59
N GLY A 50 -2.55 -9.41 -6.57
CA GLY A 50 -1.15 -9.09 -6.30
C GLY A 50 -0.95 -7.60 -6.02
N LEU A 51 0.14 -7.24 -5.34
CA LEU A 51 0.48 -5.86 -4.99
C LEU A 51 1.86 -5.45 -5.54
N LEU A 52 1.97 -4.21 -6.00
CA LEU A 52 3.22 -3.54 -6.35
C LEU A 52 3.43 -2.32 -5.44
N LEU A 53 4.68 -2.04 -5.12
CA LEU A 53 5.13 -0.89 -4.34
C LEU A 53 6.18 -0.12 -5.13
N ASN A 54 6.13 1.21 -5.11
CA ASN A 54 7.12 2.08 -5.73
C ASN A 54 7.90 2.91 -4.70
#